data_AF-A0A0A0D997-F1
#
_entry.id   AF-A0A0A0D997-F1
#
_cell.length_a   1.000
_cell.length_b   1.000
_cell.length_c   1.000
_cell.angle_alpha   90.00
_cell.angle_beta   90.00
_cell.angle_gamma   90.00
#
_symmetry.space_group_name_H-M   'P 1'
#
loop_
_entity.id
_entity.type
_entity.pdbx_description
1 polymer ?
#
loop_
_entity_poly.entity_id
_entity_poly.type
_entity_poly.pdbx_seq_one_letter_code
_entity_poly.pdbx_strand_id
1 'polypeptide(L)'
;MRLRPWLILATAPLLLAAAPQPVTAPVPLGFWLKDGATATHPGLVGVDQEGPCGPIARLRVDRIPDFRPSDPFAAVEAVELDGKGTAIRRWRLPADYVVSALDGDWLLAAYAGKSDPLWVDPAGRIGVASAADAGIALGDDSTAVVTCPAGAQGPDGAQCLSVRDRSRNVRRIIAAPGVCS
;
A
#
# COMPACT_ATOMS: atom_id res chain seq x y z
N MET A 1 -35.62 53.03 11.12
CA MET A 1 -34.25 52.49 11.19
C MET A 1 -34.26 51.06 10.67
N ARG A 2 -33.56 50.78 9.56
CA ARG A 2 -33.50 49.43 8.92
C ARG A 2 -32.18 48.77 9.34
N LEU A 3 -32.25 47.69 10.11
CA LEU A 3 -31.09 46.85 10.45
C LEU A 3 -30.83 45.89 9.27
N ARG A 4 -29.64 46.01 8.66
CA ARG A 4 -29.13 45.08 7.65
C ARG A 4 -28.47 43.89 8.35
N PRO A 5 -28.84 42.63 8.06
CA PRO A 5 -28.11 41.49 8.56
C PRO A 5 -26.85 41.29 7.71
N TRP A 6 -25.69 41.37 8.35
CA TRP A 6 -24.41 41.01 7.75
C TRP A 6 -24.31 39.48 7.73
N LEU A 7 -24.33 38.87 6.54
CA LEU A 7 -23.90 37.49 6.36
C LEU A 7 -22.39 37.43 6.58
N ILE A 8 -21.97 36.82 7.68
CA ILE A 8 -20.60 36.37 7.87
C ILE A 8 -20.46 35.07 7.09
N LEU A 9 -19.90 35.14 5.88
CA LEU A 9 -19.39 33.99 5.15
C LEU A 9 -18.19 33.44 5.93
N ALA A 10 -18.42 32.43 6.76
CA ALA A 10 -17.36 31.66 7.38
C ALA A 10 -16.66 30.83 6.29
N THR A 11 -15.51 31.31 5.82
CA THR A 11 -14.57 30.51 5.02
C THR A 11 -14.02 29.41 5.92
N ALA A 12 -14.62 28.22 5.86
CA ALA A 12 -14.04 27.03 6.45
C ALA A 12 -12.67 26.78 5.76
N PRO A 13 -11.55 26.68 6.50
CA PRO A 13 -10.27 26.34 5.91
C PRO A 13 -10.36 24.92 5.34
N LEU A 14 -10.21 24.79 4.02
CA LEU A 14 -9.89 23.50 3.41
C LEU A 14 -8.51 23.08 3.93
N LEU A 15 -8.51 22.19 4.92
CA LEU A 15 -7.32 21.44 5.32
C LEU A 15 -6.97 20.51 4.14
N LEU A 16 -6.12 20.99 3.24
CA LEU A 16 -5.43 20.10 2.30
C LEU A 16 -4.56 19.16 3.14
N ALA A 17 -4.92 17.88 3.17
CA ALA A 17 -4.02 16.84 3.66
C ALA A 17 -2.75 16.89 2.80
N ALA A 18 -1.59 17.09 3.45
CA ALA A 18 -0.31 17.06 2.76
C ALA A 18 -0.08 15.64 2.24
N ALA A 19 0.25 15.51 0.96
CA ALA A 19 0.61 14.22 0.38
C ALA A 19 1.82 13.61 1.11
N PRO A 20 1.92 12.27 1.18
CA PRO A 20 3.08 11.59 1.74
C PRO A 20 4.39 12.11 1.15
N GLN A 21 5.36 12.42 2.01
CA GLN A 21 6.66 12.88 1.57
C GLN A 21 7.54 11.69 1.15
N PRO A 22 8.15 11.70 -0.05
CA PRO A 22 9.04 10.64 -0.47
C PRO A 22 10.22 10.44 0.49
N VAL A 23 10.70 9.21 0.62
CA VAL A 23 11.96 8.93 1.31
C VAL A 23 13.12 9.60 0.57
N THR A 24 14.08 10.13 1.33
CA THR A 24 15.26 10.82 0.78
C THR A 24 16.50 9.93 0.71
N ALA A 25 16.42 8.70 1.23
CA ALA A 25 17.49 7.72 1.23
C ALA A 25 16.95 6.29 1.03
N PRO A 26 17.75 5.36 0.47
CA PRO A 26 17.34 3.97 0.31
C PRO A 26 17.03 3.27 1.63
N VAL A 27 15.86 2.66 1.70
CA VAL A 27 15.34 1.92 2.87
C VAL A 27 15.45 0.41 2.65
N PRO A 28 15.72 -0.39 3.69
CA PRO A 28 15.73 -1.85 3.57
C PRO A 28 14.30 -2.39 3.52
N LEU A 29 13.92 -3.02 2.42
CA LEU A 29 12.61 -3.65 2.23
C LEU A 29 12.77 -5.10 1.77
N GLY A 30 11.84 -5.97 2.20
CA GLY A 30 11.81 -7.38 1.84
C GLY A 30 11.05 -7.63 0.55
N PHE A 31 11.53 -8.54 -0.28
CA PHE A 31 10.89 -9.00 -1.51
C PHE A 31 11.01 -10.52 -1.62
N TRP A 32 10.00 -11.18 -2.18
CA TRP A 32 10.02 -12.64 -2.34
C TRP A 32 11.18 -13.05 -3.23
N LEU A 33 11.98 -14.03 -2.80
CA LEU A 33 12.96 -14.68 -3.65
C LEU A 33 12.26 -15.84 -4.36
N LYS A 34 12.29 -15.85 -5.70
CA LYS A 34 11.65 -16.90 -6.51
C LYS A 34 12.35 -18.26 -6.29
N ASP A 35 11.58 -19.34 -6.37
CA ASP A 35 12.10 -20.69 -6.18
C ASP A 35 13.27 -21.00 -7.11
N GLY A 36 14.35 -21.54 -6.53
CA GLY A 36 15.58 -21.88 -7.26
C GLY A 36 16.41 -20.67 -7.73
N ALA A 37 15.98 -19.44 -7.44
CA ALA A 37 16.75 -18.26 -7.77
C ALA A 37 17.90 -18.03 -6.78
N THR A 38 19.03 -17.55 -7.28
CA THR A 38 20.13 -17.06 -6.43
C THR A 38 19.98 -15.56 -6.24
N ALA A 39 20.03 -15.11 -4.98
CA ALA A 39 19.93 -13.70 -4.66
C ALA A 39 21.24 -12.99 -5.05
N THR A 40 21.29 -12.41 -6.25
CA THR A 40 22.39 -11.52 -6.66
C THR A 40 21.80 -10.19 -7.07
N HIS A 41 22.02 -9.15 -6.27
CA HIS A 41 21.55 -7.79 -6.56
C HIS A 41 22.46 -6.76 -5.89
N PRO A 42 22.80 -5.63 -6.54
CA PRO A 42 23.66 -4.60 -5.96
C PRO A 42 23.14 -4.06 -4.61
N GLY A 43 21.82 -4.02 -4.43
CA GLY A 43 21.17 -3.58 -3.20
C GLY A 43 20.91 -4.68 -2.17
N LEU A 44 21.34 -5.93 -2.40
CA LEU A 44 21.05 -7.05 -1.49
C LEU A 44 21.78 -6.86 -0.15
N VAL A 45 21.00 -6.90 0.92
CA VAL A 45 21.48 -6.82 2.31
C VAL A 45 21.55 -8.20 2.95
N GLY A 46 20.63 -9.10 2.58
CA GLY A 46 20.56 -10.47 3.10
C GLY A 46 19.33 -11.20 2.59
N VAL A 47 19.25 -12.49 2.90
CA VAL A 47 18.08 -13.34 2.63
C VAL A 47 17.66 -14.00 3.93
N ASP A 48 16.41 -13.78 4.32
CA ASP A 48 15.75 -14.50 5.41
C ASP A 48 15.15 -15.78 4.81
N GLN A 49 15.69 -16.95 5.18
CA GLN A 49 15.30 -18.25 4.61
C GLN A 49 14.03 -18.82 5.23
N GLU A 50 13.58 -18.27 6.35
CA GLU A 50 12.45 -18.76 7.12
C GLU A 50 11.31 -17.74 7.05
N GLY A 51 10.21 -18.15 6.42
CA GLY A 51 8.98 -17.38 6.33
C GLY A 51 7.83 -18.30 5.91
N PRO A 52 6.59 -18.03 6.36
CA PRO A 52 5.43 -18.90 6.08
C PRO A 52 5.12 -19.05 4.58
N CYS A 53 5.59 -18.10 3.76
CA CYS A 53 5.42 -18.11 2.30
C CYS A 53 6.72 -18.21 1.50
N GLY A 54 7.83 -18.56 2.16
CA GLY A 54 9.12 -18.77 1.51
C GLY A 54 10.17 -17.70 1.83
N PRO A 55 11.33 -17.74 1.14
CA PRO A 55 12.47 -16.88 1.44
C PRO A 55 12.23 -15.43 1.01
N ILE A 56 12.72 -14.49 1.82
CA ILE A 56 12.62 -13.05 1.60
C ILE A 56 14.01 -12.45 1.44
N ALA A 57 14.27 -11.84 0.29
CA ALA A 57 15.47 -11.05 0.05
C ALA A 57 15.26 -9.61 0.54
N ARG A 58 16.13 -9.13 1.43
CA ARG A 58 16.14 -7.71 1.86
C ARG A 58 17.00 -6.89 0.92
N LEU A 59 16.41 -5.91 0.26
CA LEU A 59 17.09 -4.99 -0.65
C LEU A 59 17.04 -3.55 -0.09
N ARG A 60 18.13 -2.79 -0.21
CA ARG A 60 18.07 -1.33 -0.04
C ARG A 60 17.53 -0.71 -1.32
N VAL A 61 16.39 -0.03 -1.23
CA VAL A 61 15.71 0.57 -2.38
C VAL A 61 15.21 1.97 -2.04
N ASP A 62 15.24 2.88 -3.02
CA ASP A 62 14.64 4.22 -2.96
C ASP A 62 13.23 4.27 -3.57
N ARG A 63 12.87 3.22 -4.31
CA ARG A 63 11.53 2.94 -4.85
C ARG A 63 11.28 1.44 -4.91
N ILE A 64 10.03 1.02 -4.88
CA ILE A 64 9.66 -0.38 -5.14
C ILE A 64 10.08 -0.73 -6.58
N PRO A 65 10.96 -1.73 -6.79
CA PRO A 65 11.42 -2.09 -8.12
C PRO A 65 10.32 -2.68 -9.00
N ASP A 66 10.43 -2.45 -10.30
CA ASP A 66 9.60 -3.11 -11.31
C ASP A 66 10.25 -4.43 -11.72
N PHE A 67 10.07 -5.47 -10.92
CA PHE A 67 10.67 -6.77 -11.19
C PHE A 67 10.07 -7.40 -12.45
N ARG A 68 10.95 -7.71 -13.40
CA ARG A 68 10.59 -8.48 -14.59
C ARG A 68 10.30 -9.94 -14.21
N PRO A 69 9.56 -10.67 -15.05
CA PRO A 69 9.39 -12.12 -14.85
C PRO A 69 10.71 -12.88 -14.72
N SER A 70 11.77 -12.41 -15.39
CA SER A 70 13.13 -12.98 -15.33
C SER A 70 13.91 -12.63 -14.07
N ASP A 71 13.50 -11.61 -13.31
CA ASP A 71 14.24 -11.17 -12.12
C ASP A 71 14.07 -12.20 -11.01
N PRO A 72 15.09 -12.41 -10.15
CA PRO A 72 15.03 -13.41 -9.09
C PRO A 72 14.08 -13.02 -7.94
N PHE A 73 13.58 -11.79 -7.94
CA PHE A 73 12.72 -11.25 -6.88
C PHE A 73 11.30 -10.99 -7.39
N ALA A 74 10.34 -10.92 -6.47
CA ALA A 74 8.98 -10.48 -6.72
C ALA A 74 8.46 -9.58 -5.61
N ALA A 75 7.66 -8.60 -5.99
CA ALA A 75 6.89 -7.76 -5.08
C ALA A 75 5.50 -8.36 -4.88
N VAL A 76 4.86 -8.03 -3.76
CA VAL A 76 3.43 -8.28 -3.57
C VAL A 76 2.65 -7.33 -4.47
N GLU A 77 1.62 -7.82 -5.15
CA GLU A 77 0.77 -6.98 -5.99
C GLU A 77 -0.53 -6.64 -5.26
N ALA A 78 -0.93 -5.37 -5.31
CA ALA A 78 -2.26 -4.93 -4.90
C ALA A 78 -2.93 -4.20 -6.07
N VAL A 79 -4.21 -4.49 -6.31
CA VAL A 79 -4.95 -4.01 -7.49
C VAL A 79 -6.24 -3.35 -7.06
N GLU A 80 -6.47 -2.12 -7.48
CA GLU A 80 -7.78 -1.49 -7.34
C GLU A 80 -8.72 -2.01 -8.40
N LEU A 81 -9.93 -2.36 -7.97
CA LEU A 81 -10.99 -2.84 -8.83
C LEU A 81 -12.14 -1.83 -8.93
N ASP A 82 -12.73 -1.73 -10.12
CA ASP A 82 -14.02 -1.07 -10.29
C ASP A 82 -15.19 -1.94 -9.81
N GLY A 83 -16.41 -1.42 -9.90
CA GLY A 83 -17.62 -2.17 -9.53
C GLY A 83 -17.90 -3.42 -10.37
N LYS A 84 -17.16 -3.64 -11.46
CA LYS A 84 -17.24 -4.80 -12.34
C LYS A 84 -16.05 -5.76 -12.16
N GLY A 85 -15.11 -5.45 -11.28
CA GLY A 85 -13.90 -6.25 -11.10
C GLY A 85 -12.79 -5.95 -12.09
N THR A 86 -12.89 -4.88 -12.88
CA THR A 86 -11.82 -4.46 -13.80
C THR A 86 -10.71 -3.75 -13.03
N ALA A 87 -9.45 -4.08 -13.34
CA ALA A 87 -8.30 -3.43 -12.73
C ALA A 87 -8.21 -1.96 -13.17
N ILE A 88 -8.26 -1.03 -12.21
CA ILE A 88 -8.09 0.42 -12.42
C ILE A 88 -6.64 0.83 -12.21
N ARG A 89 -6.00 0.26 -11.19
CA ARG A 89 -4.69 0.68 -10.70
C ARG A 89 -3.96 -0.48 -10.02
N ARG A 90 -2.64 -0.46 -10.07
CA ARG A 90 -1.78 -1.49 -9.49
C ARG A 90 -0.71 -0.85 -8.63
N TRP A 91 -0.46 -1.43 -7.46
CA TRP A 91 0.66 -1.12 -6.58
C TRP A 91 1.53 -2.36 -6.42
N ARG A 92 2.81 -2.12 -6.23
CA ARG A 92 3.79 -3.15 -5.86
C ARG A 92 4.21 -2.86 -4.43
N LEU A 93 4.15 -3.86 -3.57
CA LEU A 93 4.43 -3.75 -2.15
C LEU A 93 5.59 -4.69 -1.78
N PRO A 94 6.31 -4.39 -0.69
CA PRO A 94 7.25 -5.35 -0.12
C PRO A 94 6.54 -6.66 0.27
N ALA A 95 7.31 -7.75 0.38
CA ALA A 95 6.85 -9.01 0.94
C ALA A 95 6.28 -8.80 2.35
N ASP A 96 5.21 -9.53 2.68
CA ASP A 96 4.47 -9.51 3.96
C ASP A 96 3.77 -8.19 4.34
N TYR A 97 3.81 -7.17 3.48
CA TYR A 97 3.06 -5.95 3.73
C TYR A 97 1.60 -6.13 3.32
N VAL A 98 0.69 -5.75 4.23
CA VAL A 98 -0.76 -5.74 4.01
C VAL A 98 -1.27 -4.33 3.75
N VAL A 99 -2.36 -4.23 2.99
CA VAL A 99 -3.02 -2.96 2.70
C VAL A 99 -3.80 -2.48 3.92
N SER A 100 -3.56 -1.23 4.34
CA SER A 100 -4.25 -0.62 5.49
C SER A 100 -5.13 0.57 5.09
N ALA A 101 -4.67 1.48 4.25
CA ALA A 101 -5.45 2.67 3.90
C ALA A 101 -5.05 3.25 2.54
N LEU A 102 -5.82 4.23 2.06
CA LEU A 102 -5.50 5.03 0.88
C LEU A 102 -5.49 6.51 1.21
N ASP A 103 -4.60 7.24 0.52
CA ASP A 103 -4.56 8.69 0.48
C ASP A 103 -4.37 9.14 -0.97
N GLY A 104 -5.50 9.24 -1.67
CA GLY A 104 -5.50 9.58 -3.08
C GLY A 104 -4.94 8.43 -3.90
N ASP A 105 -3.70 8.56 -4.35
CA ASP A 105 -3.03 7.57 -5.18
C ASP A 105 -2.02 6.73 -4.37
N TRP A 106 -1.79 7.12 -3.12
CA TRP A 106 -0.90 6.43 -2.20
C TRP A 106 -1.64 5.35 -1.44
N LEU A 107 -1.02 4.19 -1.31
CA LEU A 107 -1.48 3.05 -0.53
C LEU A 107 -0.60 2.95 0.72
N LEU A 108 -1.23 2.99 1.89
CA LEU A 108 -0.58 2.70 3.15
C LEU A 108 -0.50 1.20 3.30
N ALA A 109 0.72 0.69 3.40
CA ALA A 109 0.97 -0.71 3.63
C ALA A 109 1.77 -0.88 4.92
N ALA A 110 1.51 -1.95 5.65
CA ALA A 110 2.20 -2.26 6.90
C ALA A 110 2.49 -3.74 7.02
N TYR A 111 3.58 -4.09 7.68
CA TYR A 111 3.81 -5.46 8.09
C TYR A 111 2.88 -5.79 9.27
N ALA A 112 2.09 -6.85 9.15
CA ALA A 112 1.14 -7.21 10.19
C ALA A 112 1.83 -7.35 11.57
N GLY A 113 1.38 -6.57 12.56
CA GLY A 113 1.95 -6.58 13.91
C GLY A 113 3.26 -5.83 14.09
N LYS A 114 3.73 -5.04 13.10
CA LYS A 114 4.89 -4.13 13.24
C LYS A 114 4.49 -2.68 12.98
N SER A 115 5.24 -1.77 13.60
CA SER A 115 4.97 -0.33 13.65
C SER A 115 5.58 0.49 12.51
N ASP A 116 6.04 -0.16 11.43
CA ASP A 116 6.78 0.51 10.35
C ASP A 116 5.96 0.51 9.05
N PRO A 117 4.82 1.23 9.00
CA PRO A 117 4.08 1.36 7.76
C PRO A 117 4.84 2.26 6.79
N LEU A 118 4.46 2.16 5.52
CA LEU A 118 4.99 3.00 4.46
C LEU A 118 3.90 3.31 3.45
N TRP A 119 4.04 4.46 2.80
CA TRP A 119 3.18 4.83 1.67
C TRP A 119 3.83 4.36 0.37
N VAL A 120 3.06 3.74 -0.53
CA VAL A 120 3.50 3.40 -1.88
C VAL A 120 2.53 3.97 -2.91
N ASP A 121 3.04 4.59 -3.97
CA ASP A 121 2.23 4.98 -5.12
C ASP A 121 2.35 3.96 -6.28
N PRO A 122 1.55 4.06 -7.35
CA PRO A 122 1.60 3.10 -8.46
C PRO A 122 2.94 3.08 -9.20
N ALA A 123 3.67 4.19 -9.16
CA ALA A 123 5.02 4.28 -9.73
C ALA A 123 6.07 3.61 -8.83
N GLY A 124 5.70 3.15 -7.63
CA GLY A 124 6.60 2.54 -6.66
C GLY A 124 7.36 3.55 -5.81
N ARG A 125 7.01 4.84 -5.83
CA ARG A 125 7.61 5.80 -4.90
C ARG A 125 7.25 5.41 -3.47
N ILE A 126 8.23 5.50 -2.57
CA ILE A 126 8.06 5.18 -1.15
C ILE A 126 7.94 6.49 -0.38
N GLY A 127 6.88 6.63 0.40
CA GLY A 127 6.61 7.78 1.25
C GLY A 127 6.75 7.44 2.73
N VAL A 128 7.20 8.42 3.51
CA VAL A 128 7.31 8.33 4.97
C VAL A 128 5.92 8.29 5.58
N ALA A 129 5.65 7.29 6.39
CA ALA A 129 4.44 7.22 7.20
C ALA A 129 4.64 7.92 8.55
N SER A 130 3.59 8.60 9.02
CA SER A 130 3.57 9.29 10.31
C SER A 130 3.19 8.34 11.46
N ALA A 131 3.36 8.78 12.70
CA ALA A 131 2.86 8.05 13.88
C ALA A 131 1.33 7.83 13.84
N ALA A 132 0.58 8.76 13.25
CA ALA A 132 -0.86 8.59 13.06
C ALA A 132 -1.18 7.47 12.05
N ASP A 133 -0.36 7.32 11.01
CA ASP A 133 -0.50 6.24 10.03
C ASP A 133 -0.17 4.87 10.65
N ALA A 134 0.75 4.80 11.62
CA ALA A 134 1.00 3.59 12.39
C ALA A 134 -0.21 3.14 13.23
N GLY A 135 -1.00 4.08 13.77
CA GLY A 135 -2.25 3.76 14.46
C GLY A 135 -3.29 3.12 13.55
N ILE A 136 -3.39 3.59 12.30
CA ILE A 136 -4.27 3.02 11.26
C ILE A 136 -3.81 1.60 10.89
N ALA A 137 -2.52 1.45 10.63
CA ALA A 137 -1.91 0.17 10.26
C ALA A 137 -2.13 -0.97 11.28
N LEU A 138 -2.29 -0.63 12.57
CA LEU A 138 -2.37 -1.61 13.66
C LEU A 138 -3.81 -2.04 14.03
N GLY A 139 -4.85 -1.53 13.36
CA GLY A 139 -6.21 -2.08 13.51
C GLY A 139 -7.32 -1.05 13.71
N ASP A 140 -7.41 -0.04 12.84
CA ASP A 140 -8.66 0.72 12.71
C ASP A 140 -9.62 0.07 11.69
N ASP A 141 -10.86 0.55 11.61
CA ASP A 141 -11.90 0.13 10.64
C ASP A 141 -11.59 0.57 9.18
N SER A 142 -10.33 0.95 8.88
CA SER A 142 -9.92 1.44 7.55
C SER A 142 -10.02 0.38 6.47
N THR A 143 -9.90 -0.90 6.85
CA THR A 143 -9.90 -2.02 5.92
C THR A 143 -10.81 -3.14 6.42
N ALA A 144 -11.66 -3.66 5.54
CA ALA A 144 -12.52 -4.81 5.81
C ALA A 144 -12.48 -5.79 4.63
N VAL A 145 -12.44 -7.09 4.91
CA VAL A 145 -12.57 -8.12 3.87
C VAL A 145 -13.99 -8.11 3.31
N VAL A 146 -14.10 -8.14 1.98
CA VAL A 146 -15.38 -8.15 1.26
C VAL A 146 -15.34 -9.16 0.12
N THR A 147 -16.52 -9.53 -0.37
CA THR A 147 -16.64 -10.37 -1.56
C THR A 147 -16.06 -9.65 -2.77
N CYS A 148 -15.20 -10.34 -3.52
CA CYS A 148 -14.70 -9.81 -4.79
C CYS A 148 -15.83 -9.67 -5.82
N PRO A 149 -15.82 -8.61 -6.65
CA PRO A 149 -16.67 -8.54 -7.82
C PRO A 149 -16.46 -9.76 -8.73
N ALA A 150 -17.52 -10.22 -9.40
CA ALA A 150 -17.42 -11.32 -10.35
C ALA A 150 -16.45 -10.97 -11.49
N GLY A 151 -15.51 -11.88 -11.80
CA GLY A 151 -14.49 -11.65 -12.83
C GLY A 151 -13.36 -10.70 -12.43
N ALA A 152 -13.13 -10.50 -11.12
CA ALA A 152 -12.07 -9.64 -10.60
C ALA A 152 -10.68 -9.95 -11.21
N GLN A 153 -10.01 -8.91 -11.69
CA GLN A 153 -8.67 -8.95 -12.29
C GLN A 153 -7.56 -8.69 -11.26
N GLY A 154 -7.55 -9.48 -10.19
CA GLY A 154 -6.54 -9.43 -9.12
C GLY A 154 -5.41 -10.46 -9.30
N PRO A 155 -4.40 -10.45 -8.41
CA PRO A 155 -3.42 -11.52 -8.37
C PRO A 155 -4.08 -12.85 -7.96
N ASP A 156 -3.46 -13.97 -8.33
CA ASP A 156 -3.97 -15.29 -8.00
C ASP A 156 -4.08 -15.46 -6.47
N GLY A 157 -5.21 -15.99 -6.00
CA GLY A 157 -5.48 -16.17 -4.56
C GLY A 157 -5.75 -14.86 -3.80
N ALA A 158 -6.01 -13.75 -4.49
CA ALA A 158 -6.34 -12.49 -3.84
C ALA A 158 -7.63 -12.55 -3.02
N GLN A 159 -7.63 -11.82 -1.91
CA GLN A 159 -8.84 -11.38 -1.23
C GLN A 159 -9.17 -9.94 -1.63
N CYS A 160 -10.45 -9.57 -1.59
CA CYS A 160 -10.87 -8.20 -1.81
C CYS A 160 -11.08 -7.47 -0.49
N LEU A 161 -10.58 -6.25 -0.45
CA LEU A 161 -10.57 -5.38 0.71
C LEU A 161 -11.34 -4.11 0.39
N SER A 162 -12.28 -3.72 1.26
CA SER A 162 -12.88 -2.40 1.25
C SER A 162 -12.00 -1.47 2.07
N VAL A 163 -11.24 -0.62 1.38
CA VAL A 163 -10.20 0.26 1.95
C VAL A 163 -10.67 1.70 1.92
N ARG A 164 -10.54 2.41 3.04
CA ARG A 164 -10.88 3.84 3.13
C ARG A 164 -9.83 4.72 2.45
N ASP A 165 -10.26 5.55 1.51
CA ASP A 165 -9.48 6.66 0.95
C ASP A 165 -9.76 7.94 1.73
N ARG A 166 -8.77 8.38 2.50
CA ARG A 166 -8.90 9.52 3.42
C ARG A 166 -9.03 10.85 2.68
N SER A 167 -8.33 11.01 1.56
CA SER A 167 -8.37 12.25 0.78
C SER A 167 -9.72 12.51 0.13
N ARG A 168 -10.43 11.44 -0.25
CA ARG A 168 -11.71 11.49 -0.96
C ARG A 168 -12.89 11.15 -0.06
N ASN A 169 -12.62 10.64 1.14
CA ASN A 169 -13.60 10.10 2.08
C ASN A 169 -14.57 9.07 1.43
N VAL A 170 -14.02 8.16 0.63
CA VAL A 170 -14.75 7.06 -0.02
C VAL A 170 -14.11 5.72 0.30
N ARG A 171 -14.82 4.62 0.08
CA ARG A 171 -14.26 3.26 0.13
C ARG A 171 -13.95 2.78 -1.28
N ARG A 172 -12.80 2.12 -1.44
CA ARG A 172 -12.31 1.56 -2.71
C ARG A 172 -12.05 0.07 -2.52
N ILE A 173 -12.21 -0.71 -3.59
CA ILE A 173 -12.00 -2.16 -3.54
C ILE A 173 -10.59 -2.46 -4.00
N ILE A 174 -9.79 -3.05 -3.12
CA ILE A 174 -8.41 -3.46 -3.42
C ILE A 174 -8.34 -4.99 -3.34
N ALA A 175 -7.98 -5.64 -4.44
CA ALA A 175 -7.59 -7.05 -4.45
C ALA A 175 -6.10 -7.16 -4.11
N ALA A 176 -5.77 -7.91 -3.05
CA ALA A 176 -4.40 -8.15 -2.61
C ALA A 176 -4.29 -9.56 -2.03
N PRO A 177 -3.09 -10.18 -2.03
CA PRO A 177 -2.86 -11.44 -1.34
C PRO A 177 -3.26 -11.36 0.15
N GLY A 178 -3.68 -12.50 0.69
CA GLY A 178 -3.86 -12.67 2.13
C GLY A 178 -2.54 -12.58 2.90
N VAL A 179 -2.64 -12.53 4.23
CA VAL A 179 -1.47 -12.80 5.08
C VAL A 179 -1.10 -14.26 4.99
N CYS A 180 0.20 -14.52 4.88
CA CYS A 180 0.74 -15.85 5.06
C CYS A 180 0.68 -16.22 6.54
N SER A 181 -0.03 -17.31 6.87
CA SER A 181 -0.27 -17.77 8.24
C SER A 181 0.25 -19.18 8.46
#